data_AF-A0A971IXL4-F1
#
_entry.id   AF-A0A971IXL4-F1
#
_cell.length_a   1.000
_cell.length_b   1.000
_cell.length_c   1.000
_cell.angle_alpha   90.00
_cell.angle_beta   90.00
_cell.angle_gamma   90.00
#
_symmetry.space_group_name_H-M   'P 1'
#
loop_
_entity.id
_entity.type
_entity.pdbx_description
1 polymer ?
#
loop_
_entity_poly.entity_id
_entity_poly.type
_entity_poly.pdbx_seq_one_letter_code
_entity_poly.pdbx_strand_id
1 'polypeptide(L)'
;MRKLRLPVLVFLLLLVSVGYAAQTLGIVAKPGDLVASAETPTPSAADRSPSTANAQVAVVQSTAKSAYDISYEEVESMVREAIALAGGLESVVKDGDVVVLKPNLVGLSDLAGLSDSGNPIAEANGVTTDWRVTAAVAKLVRELNPSGTIYVMEGSALSSTQYMMNLMEYTPDTMPWVDEFIAIEKDSGRWHEYNSEALVKV
;
A
#
# COMPACT_ATOMS: atom_id res chain seq x y z
N MET A 1 -34.10 6.19 13.22
CA MET A 1 -32.89 5.35 13.39
C MET A 1 -31.69 6.15 12.93
N ARG A 2 -30.82 6.59 13.85
CA ARG A 2 -29.59 7.34 13.52
C ARG A 2 -28.57 6.34 12.96
N LYS A 3 -28.21 6.46 11.68
CA LYS A 3 -27.05 5.75 11.12
C LYS A 3 -25.79 6.38 11.70
N LEU A 4 -25.08 5.63 12.54
CA LEU A 4 -23.76 6.00 13.06
C LEU A 4 -22.80 5.98 11.86
N ARG A 5 -22.35 7.16 11.42
CA ARG A 5 -21.25 7.27 10.44
C ARG A 5 -19.95 7.24 11.23
N LEU A 6 -19.27 6.09 11.25
CA LEU A 6 -17.88 6.03 11.71
C LEU A 6 -16.99 6.78 10.70
N PRO A 7 -16.02 7.59 11.14
CA PRO A 7 -15.01 8.14 10.24
C PRO A 7 -14.16 7.00 9.67
N VAL A 8 -14.01 6.93 8.35
CA VAL A 8 -13.04 6.06 7.67
C VAL A 8 -11.81 6.92 7.39
N LEU A 9 -10.69 6.60 8.03
CA LEU A 9 -9.41 7.27 7.83
C LEU A 9 -8.58 6.43 6.85
N VAL A 10 -8.52 6.85 5.59
CA VAL A 10 -7.72 6.14 4.56
C VAL A 10 -6.30 6.68 4.59
N PHE A 11 -5.35 5.90 5.12
CA PHE A 11 -3.92 6.20 5.00
C PHE A 11 -3.32 5.47 3.80
N LEU A 12 -2.54 6.20 3.00
CA LEU A 12 -1.81 5.67 1.85
C LEU A 12 -0.32 5.57 2.22
N LEU A 13 0.14 4.38 2.62
CA LEU A 13 1.57 4.10 2.76
C LEU A 13 2.12 3.63 1.41
N LEU A 14 2.79 4.53 0.69
CA LEU A 14 3.44 4.23 -0.59
C LEU A 14 4.82 3.61 -0.33
N LEU A 15 4.87 2.28 -0.31
CA LEU A 15 6.11 1.51 -0.29
C LEU A 15 6.60 1.31 -1.73
N VAL A 16 7.39 2.25 -2.21
CA VAL A 16 8.01 2.15 -3.53
C VAL A 16 9.27 1.29 -3.41
N SER A 17 9.36 0.23 -4.21
CA SER A 17 10.57 -0.56 -4.38
C SER A 17 11.73 0.37 -4.74
N VAL A 18 12.88 0.19 -4.07
CA VAL A 18 14.07 1.03 -4.26
C VAL A 18 14.51 0.91 -5.72
N GLY A 19 14.17 1.96 -6.48
CA GLY A 19 14.42 2.09 -7.91
C GLY A 19 14.10 3.52 -8.36
N TYR A 20 12.97 4.10 -7.94
CA TYR A 20 12.66 5.52 -8.17
C TYR A 20 11.61 6.02 -7.14
N ALA A 21 11.98 6.99 -6.30
CA ALA A 21 11.13 7.91 -5.53
C ALA A 21 9.97 7.34 -4.66
N ALA A 22 10.17 7.32 -3.33
CA ALA A 22 9.05 7.31 -2.38
C ALA A 22 8.36 8.69 -2.36
N GLN A 23 7.05 8.73 -2.61
CA GLN A 23 6.21 9.92 -2.39
C GLN A 23 5.10 9.56 -1.39
N THR A 24 5.01 10.29 -0.30
CA THR A 24 3.84 10.29 0.59
C THR A 24 2.86 11.36 0.12
N LEU A 25 1.67 10.95 -0.33
CA LEU A 25 0.52 11.84 -0.55
C LEU A 25 -0.45 11.62 0.62
N GLY A 26 -0.44 12.53 1.59
CA GLY A 26 -1.47 12.59 2.62
C GLY A 26 -2.61 13.50 2.17
N ILE A 27 -3.81 12.95 1.96
CA ILE A 27 -5.05 13.73 1.90
C ILE A 27 -5.81 13.47 3.20
N VAL A 28 -5.94 14.49 4.04
CA VAL A 28 -6.82 14.46 5.21
C VAL A 28 -8.10 15.22 4.82
N ALA A 29 -9.22 14.52 4.70
CA ALA A 29 -10.54 15.15 4.54
C ALA A 29 -11.36 14.92 5.83
N LYS A 30 -11.97 15.99 6.37
CA LYS A 30 -12.84 15.88 7.55
C LYS A 30 -14.26 15.46 7.12
N PRO A 31 -15.00 14.71 7.97
CA PRO A 31 -16.41 14.43 7.70
C PRO A 31 -17.24 15.73 7.69
N GLY A 32 -17.56 16.23 6.50
CA GLY A 32 -18.26 17.51 6.29
C GLY A 32 -17.81 18.25 5.03
N ASP A 33 -16.61 17.96 4.50
CA ASP A 33 -16.07 18.63 3.31
C ASP A 33 -16.55 18.03 1.98
N LEU A 34 -17.27 16.90 2.03
CA LEU A 34 -17.88 16.26 0.86
C LEU A 34 -19.28 16.85 0.64
N VAL A 35 -19.33 18.03 0.04
CA VAL A 35 -20.57 18.61 -0.47
C VAL A 35 -20.80 18.07 -1.88
N ALA A 36 -21.86 17.29 -2.05
CA ALA A 36 -22.34 16.92 -3.38
C ALA A 36 -22.82 18.18 -4.10
N SER A 37 -22.20 18.47 -5.25
CA SER A 37 -22.53 19.56 -6.17
C SER A 37 -22.02 20.96 -5.81
N ALA A 38 -20.78 21.23 -6.22
CA ALA A 38 -20.41 22.47 -6.89
C ALA A 38 -19.27 22.10 -7.86
N GLU A 39 -19.22 22.71 -9.04
CA GLU A 39 -18.07 22.61 -9.93
C GLU A 39 -16.79 22.80 -9.10
N THR A 40 -15.96 21.77 -9.02
CA THR A 40 -14.69 21.85 -8.30
C THR A 40 -13.87 22.96 -8.97
N PRO A 41 -13.50 24.04 -8.26
CA PRO A 41 -12.61 25.03 -8.83
C PRO A 41 -11.36 24.27 -9.24
N THR A 42 -10.98 24.38 -10.52
CA THR A 42 -9.67 23.89 -10.94
C THR A 42 -8.64 24.56 -10.02
N PRO A 43 -7.80 23.82 -9.27
CA PRO A 43 -6.84 24.43 -8.37
C PRO A 43 -6.02 25.45 -9.16
N SER A 44 -6.02 26.69 -8.69
CA SER A 44 -5.19 27.74 -9.27
C SER A 44 -3.74 27.27 -9.27
N ALA A 45 -2.95 27.66 -10.27
CA ALA A 45 -1.51 27.37 -10.29
C ALA A 45 -0.79 27.86 -9.01
N ALA A 46 -1.40 28.78 -8.25
CA ALA A 46 -0.92 29.26 -6.95
C ALA A 46 -1.06 28.24 -5.79
N ASP A 47 -1.99 27.28 -5.86
CA ASP A 47 -2.15 26.22 -4.83
C ASP A 47 -1.17 25.05 -5.03
N ARG A 48 -0.30 25.13 -6.05
CA ARG A 48 0.74 24.14 -6.35
C ARG A 48 2.11 24.51 -5.79
N SER A 49 2.18 25.37 -4.78
CA SER A 49 3.46 25.58 -4.09
C SER A 49 3.92 24.25 -3.50
N PRO A 50 5.11 23.74 -3.86
CA PRO A 50 5.66 22.55 -3.24
C PRO A 50 5.66 22.76 -1.73
N SER A 51 5.12 21.80 -0.99
CA SER A 51 5.27 21.77 0.46
C SER A 51 6.75 21.97 0.80
N THR A 52 7.06 22.97 1.63
CA THR A 52 8.41 23.14 2.18
C THR A 52 8.69 22.16 3.33
N ALA A 53 7.75 21.27 3.64
CA ALA A 53 7.95 20.22 4.63
C ALA A 53 8.90 19.17 4.04
N ASN A 54 10.04 18.98 4.70
CA ASN A 54 10.97 17.92 4.35
C ASN A 54 10.34 16.56 4.64
N ALA A 55 10.47 15.61 3.71
CA ALA A 55 10.16 14.22 3.99
C ALA A 55 11.29 13.60 4.83
N GLN A 56 10.92 12.90 5.90
CA GLN A 56 11.86 12.06 6.63
C GLN A 56 11.92 10.69 5.95
N VAL A 57 13.12 10.27 5.54
CA VAL A 57 13.36 9.01 4.84
C VAL A 57 14.45 8.25 5.57
N ALA A 58 14.19 6.96 5.80
CA ALA A 58 15.17 6.04 6.36
C ALA A 58 15.47 4.94 5.34
N VAL A 59 16.73 4.53 5.27
CA VAL A 59 17.19 3.43 4.43
C VAL A 59 17.97 2.49 5.33
N VAL A 60 17.49 1.25 5.42
CA VAL A 60 18.15 0.16 6.14
C VAL A 60 18.53 -0.90 5.11
N GLN A 61 19.73 -1.46 5.25
CA GLN A 61 20.29 -2.39 4.28
C GLN A 61 20.75 -3.67 4.98
N SER A 62 20.39 -4.81 4.39
CA SER A 62 20.86 -6.14 4.79
C SER A 62 22.37 -6.28 4.56
N THR A 63 23.00 -7.15 5.35
CA THR A 63 24.40 -7.56 5.12
C THR A 63 24.52 -8.78 4.19
N ALA A 64 23.39 -9.37 3.78
CA ALA A 64 23.35 -10.47 2.82
C ALA A 64 23.99 -10.06 1.49
N LYS A 65 24.66 -11.02 0.85
CA LYS A 65 25.32 -10.79 -0.45
C LYS A 65 24.32 -10.74 -1.61
N SER A 66 23.13 -11.28 -1.41
CA SER A 66 22.05 -11.37 -2.38
C SER A 66 20.73 -11.06 -1.70
N ALA A 67 19.83 -10.36 -2.40
CA ALA A 67 18.47 -10.10 -1.92
C ALA A 67 17.64 -11.39 -1.77
N TYR A 68 18.01 -12.46 -2.50
CA TYR A 68 17.39 -13.78 -2.40
C TYR A 68 17.78 -14.55 -1.14
N ASP A 69 18.86 -14.14 -0.46
CA ASP A 69 19.34 -14.79 0.77
C ASP A 69 18.74 -14.14 2.04
N ILE A 70 17.97 -13.06 1.89
CA ILE A 70 17.37 -12.32 3.00
C ILE A 70 16.12 -13.07 3.45
N SER A 71 16.04 -13.44 4.73
CA SER A 71 14.86 -14.10 5.30
C SER A 71 13.73 -13.11 5.61
N TYR A 72 12.52 -13.62 5.83
CA TYR A 72 11.41 -12.78 6.30
C TYR A 72 11.74 -12.06 7.62
N GLU A 73 12.38 -12.73 8.58
CA GLU A 73 12.73 -12.14 9.87
C GLU A 73 13.72 -10.97 9.72
N GLU A 74 14.67 -11.11 8.78
CA GLU A 74 15.59 -10.02 8.46
C GLU A 74 14.85 -8.86 7.77
N VAL A 75 13.95 -9.14 6.82
CA VAL A 75 13.07 -8.11 6.23
C VAL A 75 12.24 -7.40 7.29
N GLU A 76 11.59 -8.14 8.20
CA GLU A 76 10.79 -7.57 9.29
C GLU A 76 11.63 -6.66 10.18
N SER A 77 12.83 -7.10 10.58
CA SER A 77 13.75 -6.31 11.40
C SER A 77 14.14 -5.01 10.68
N MET A 78 14.52 -5.10 9.40
CA MET A 78 14.89 -3.92 8.61
C MET A 78 13.71 -2.94 8.44
N VAL A 79 12.50 -3.46 8.20
CA VAL A 79 11.29 -2.64 8.07
C VAL A 79 10.98 -1.93 9.37
N ARG A 80 11.04 -2.64 10.51
CA ARG A 80 10.83 -2.07 11.84
C ARG A 80 11.85 -0.97 12.15
N GLU A 81 13.13 -1.20 11.85
CA GLU A 81 14.19 -0.21 12.03
C GLU A 81 13.97 1.01 11.14
N ALA A 82 13.65 0.80 9.85
CA ALA A 82 13.39 1.88 8.91
C ALA A 82 12.22 2.75 9.36
N ILE A 83 11.12 2.14 9.82
CA ILE A 83 9.96 2.85 10.36
C ILE A 83 10.33 3.63 11.62
N ALA A 84 11.09 3.05 12.55
CA ALA A 84 11.53 3.74 13.76
C ALA A 84 12.41 4.97 13.43
N LEU A 85 13.36 4.83 12.51
CA LEU A 85 14.21 5.92 12.03
C LEU A 85 13.41 7.02 11.29
N ALA A 86 12.29 6.64 10.67
CA ALA A 86 11.36 7.55 10.02
C ALA A 86 10.35 8.21 11.00
N GLY A 87 10.43 7.93 12.30
CA GLY A 87 9.60 8.55 13.33
C GLY A 87 8.43 7.71 13.85
N GLY A 88 8.36 6.43 13.45
CA GLY A 88 7.35 5.48 13.93
C GLY A 88 5.98 5.61 13.25
N LEU A 89 5.06 4.72 13.64
CA LEU A 89 3.67 4.70 13.15
C LEU A 89 2.66 5.21 14.20
N GLU A 90 3.09 5.40 15.44
CA GLU A 90 2.25 5.72 16.58
C GLU A 90 1.55 7.07 16.43
N SER A 91 2.10 7.99 15.64
CA SER A 91 1.48 9.30 15.37
C SER A 91 0.32 9.21 14.37
N VAL A 92 0.28 8.15 13.55
CA VAL A 92 -0.65 8.01 12.41
C VAL A 92 -1.63 6.84 12.56
N VAL A 93 -1.25 5.75 13.22
CA VAL A 93 -2.10 4.58 13.46
C VAL A 93 -2.53 4.55 14.92
N LYS A 94 -3.83 4.37 15.16
CA LYS A 94 -4.45 4.19 16.47
C LYS A 94 -5.26 2.90 16.50
N ASP A 95 -5.50 2.41 17.72
CA ASP A 95 -6.40 1.27 17.93
C ASP A 95 -7.84 1.61 17.53
N GLY A 96 -8.45 0.71 16.76
CA GLY A 96 -9.79 0.85 16.18
C GLY A 96 -9.81 1.46 14.78
N ASP A 97 -8.65 1.83 14.21
CA ASP A 97 -8.58 2.40 12.87
C ASP A 97 -8.89 1.35 11.78
N VAL A 98 -9.35 1.84 10.63
CA VAL A 98 -9.33 1.07 9.38
C VAL A 98 -8.10 1.51 8.60
N VAL A 99 -7.14 0.62 8.39
CA VAL A 99 -5.88 0.91 7.70
C VAL A 99 -5.86 0.20 6.35
N VAL A 100 -5.48 0.92 5.30
CA VAL A 100 -5.31 0.36 3.96
C VAL A 100 -3.82 0.38 3.61
N LEU A 101 -3.25 -0.79 3.35
CA LEU A 101 -1.90 -0.93 2.83
C LEU A 101 -1.99 -1.02 1.32
N LYS A 102 -1.31 -0.09 0.63
CA LYS A 102 -1.30 0.00 -0.82
C LYS A 102 0.09 -0.36 -1.37
N PRO A 103 0.41 -1.66 -1.57
CA PRO A 103 1.64 -2.04 -2.24
C PRO A 103 1.63 -1.54 -3.68
N ASN A 104 2.79 -1.60 -4.34
CA ASN A 104 2.87 -1.42 -5.78
C ASN A 104 2.85 -2.81 -6.45
N LEU A 105 1.73 -3.17 -7.10
CA LEU A 105 1.58 -4.42 -7.87
C LEU A 105 1.61 -4.10 -9.37
N VAL A 106 2.75 -4.31 -10.03
CA VAL A 106 2.88 -3.94 -11.46
C VAL A 106 2.74 -5.19 -12.33
N GLY A 107 3.64 -6.15 -12.17
CA GLY A 107 3.57 -7.45 -12.83
C GLY A 107 4.88 -8.23 -12.75
N LEU A 108 5.02 -9.22 -13.64
CA LEU A 108 5.99 -10.32 -13.50
C LEU A 108 7.41 -9.99 -13.91
N SER A 109 7.58 -9.08 -14.87
CA SER A 109 8.91 -8.73 -15.37
C SER A 109 8.88 -7.45 -16.20
N ASP A 110 9.62 -6.46 -15.72
CA ASP A 110 10.34 -5.54 -16.61
C ASP A 110 11.84 -5.91 -16.58
N LEU A 111 12.36 -6.27 -15.40
CA LEU A 111 13.81 -6.41 -15.18
C LEU A 111 14.28 -7.60 -14.31
N ALA A 112 13.39 -8.36 -13.66
CA ALA A 112 13.78 -9.57 -12.92
C ALA A 112 13.36 -10.84 -13.65
N GLY A 113 14.31 -11.77 -13.71
CA GLY A 113 14.16 -13.04 -14.42
C GLY A 113 13.12 -13.97 -13.79
N LEU A 114 12.95 -15.12 -14.43
CA LEU A 114 12.23 -16.25 -13.86
C LEU A 114 13.15 -16.96 -12.86
N SER A 115 12.56 -17.69 -11.91
CA SER A 115 13.29 -18.68 -11.12
C SER A 115 13.94 -19.73 -12.03
N ASP A 116 14.84 -20.56 -11.48
CA ASP A 116 15.42 -21.71 -12.20
C ASP A 116 14.35 -22.69 -12.75
N SER A 117 13.16 -22.68 -12.14
CA SER A 117 11.99 -23.48 -12.56
C SER A 117 11.11 -22.79 -13.60
N GLY A 118 11.47 -21.60 -14.07
CA GLY A 118 10.68 -20.83 -15.05
C GLY A 118 9.45 -20.13 -14.45
N ASN A 119 9.33 -20.09 -13.13
CA ASN A 119 8.24 -19.40 -12.45
C ASN A 119 8.60 -17.94 -12.16
N PRO A 120 7.61 -17.04 -12.09
CA PRO A 120 7.84 -15.69 -11.61
C PRO A 120 8.44 -15.69 -10.20
N ILE A 121 9.34 -14.75 -9.94
CA ILE A 121 9.97 -14.59 -8.63
C ILE A 121 9.11 -13.62 -7.80
N ALA A 122 8.43 -14.13 -6.78
CA ALA A 122 7.59 -13.32 -5.89
C ALA A 122 8.40 -12.34 -5.03
N GLU A 123 9.59 -12.76 -4.62
CA GLU A 123 10.51 -12.02 -3.75
C GLU A 123 11.61 -11.29 -4.54
N ALA A 124 12.07 -10.14 -4.07
CA ALA A 124 13.25 -9.44 -4.61
C ALA A 124 13.28 -9.21 -6.14
N ASN A 125 12.13 -9.19 -6.82
CA ASN A 125 12.04 -8.99 -8.27
C ASN A 125 12.21 -7.52 -8.73
N GLY A 126 12.27 -6.57 -7.79
CA GLY A 126 12.54 -5.16 -8.09
C GLY A 126 11.42 -4.39 -8.82
N VAL A 127 10.31 -5.04 -9.18
CA VAL A 127 9.20 -4.45 -9.94
C VAL A 127 7.95 -4.31 -9.06
N THR A 128 7.55 -5.42 -8.45
CA THR A 128 6.45 -5.50 -7.49
C THR A 128 7.01 -5.39 -6.09
N THR A 129 6.33 -4.67 -5.19
CA THR A 129 6.71 -4.61 -3.77
C THR A 129 6.80 -6.04 -3.23
N ASP A 130 7.93 -6.39 -2.61
CA ASP A 130 8.13 -7.71 -2.00
C ASP A 130 7.09 -7.93 -0.90
N TRP A 131 6.37 -9.06 -0.95
CA TRP A 131 5.28 -9.34 -0.03
C TRP A 131 5.72 -9.31 1.43
N ARG A 132 6.97 -9.69 1.71
CA ARG A 132 7.55 -9.73 3.06
C ARG A 132 7.60 -8.34 3.69
N VAL A 133 7.79 -7.31 2.87
CA VAL A 133 7.76 -5.91 3.33
C VAL A 133 6.34 -5.53 3.74
N THR A 134 5.34 -5.83 2.91
CA THR A 134 3.94 -5.53 3.21
C THR A 134 3.47 -6.31 4.45
N ALA A 135 3.85 -7.58 4.57
CA ALA A 135 3.56 -8.43 5.72
C ALA A 135 4.14 -7.85 7.02
N ALA A 136 5.41 -7.42 6.99
CA ALA A 136 6.06 -6.78 8.12
C ALA A 136 5.34 -5.50 8.54
N VAL A 137 4.93 -4.65 7.58
CA VAL A 137 4.15 -3.45 7.89
C VAL A 137 2.78 -3.82 8.46
N ALA A 138 2.07 -4.80 7.90
CA ALA A 138 0.78 -5.26 8.43
C ALA A 138 0.89 -5.74 9.88
N LYS A 139 1.96 -6.47 10.22
CA LYS A 139 2.27 -6.88 11.59
C LYS A 139 2.43 -5.68 12.52
N LEU A 140 3.25 -4.69 12.14
CA LEU A 140 3.48 -3.47 12.92
C LEU A 140 2.21 -2.64 13.11
N VAL A 141 1.39 -2.54 12.06
CA VAL A 141 0.08 -1.89 12.14
C VAL A 141 -0.82 -2.65 13.11
N ARG A 142 -0.87 -3.98 13.05
CA ARG A 142 -1.68 -4.80 13.97
C ARG A 142 -1.24 -4.66 15.43
N GLU A 143 0.06 -4.52 15.69
CA GLU A 143 0.59 -4.25 17.04
C GLU A 143 0.02 -2.95 17.64
N LEU A 144 -0.19 -1.92 16.81
CA LEU A 144 -0.77 -0.63 17.21
C LEU A 144 -2.30 -0.57 17.10
N ASN A 145 -2.87 -1.43 16.26
CA ASN A 145 -4.29 -1.46 15.90
C ASN A 145 -4.93 -2.85 16.16
N PRO A 146 -4.93 -3.33 17.41
CA PRO A 146 -5.40 -4.68 17.73
C PRO A 146 -6.90 -4.90 17.49
N SER A 147 -7.74 -3.86 17.63
CA SER A 147 -9.20 -3.97 17.47
C SER A 147 -9.75 -3.45 16.13
N GLY A 148 -8.90 -2.80 15.32
CA GLY A 148 -9.29 -2.25 14.03
C GLY A 148 -9.17 -3.23 12.87
N THR A 149 -9.22 -2.68 11.66
CA THR A 149 -9.22 -3.45 10.42
C THR A 149 -8.02 -3.09 9.55
N ILE A 150 -7.42 -4.09 8.90
CA ILE A 150 -6.28 -3.92 7.99
C ILE A 150 -6.65 -4.53 6.65
N TYR A 151 -6.64 -3.70 5.60
CA TYR A 151 -6.82 -4.13 4.23
C TYR A 151 -5.50 -4.05 3.46
N VAL A 152 -5.25 -5.00 2.57
CA VAL A 152 -4.32 -4.81 1.47
C VAL A 152 -5.14 -4.57 0.22
N MET A 153 -5.02 -3.38 -0.37
CA MET A 153 -5.85 -2.97 -1.50
C MET A 153 -4.99 -2.42 -2.62
N GLU A 154 -5.18 -2.93 -3.84
CA GLU A 154 -4.47 -2.41 -5.02
C GLU A 154 -5.20 -2.71 -6.34
N GLY A 155 -4.77 -2.05 -7.42
CA GLY A 155 -5.07 -2.41 -8.80
C GLY A 155 -3.77 -2.74 -9.56
N SER A 156 -3.63 -3.94 -10.13
CA SER A 156 -2.39 -4.34 -10.78
C SER A 156 -2.28 -3.85 -12.22
N ALA A 157 -1.06 -3.54 -12.68
CA ALA A 157 -0.85 -2.90 -13.98
C ALA A 157 -0.96 -3.87 -15.18
N LEU A 158 -0.48 -5.11 -15.06
CA LEU A 158 -0.33 -6.04 -16.19
C LEU A 158 -1.36 -7.18 -16.26
N SER A 159 -2.09 -7.47 -15.17
CA SER A 159 -3.07 -8.56 -15.13
C SER A 159 -4.24 -8.24 -14.19
N SER A 160 -5.07 -9.22 -13.84
CA SER A 160 -6.00 -9.03 -12.73
C SER A 160 -5.21 -8.97 -11.41
N THR A 161 -5.62 -8.09 -10.52
CA THR A 161 -4.97 -7.88 -9.22
C THR A 161 -5.07 -9.13 -8.37
N GLN A 162 -6.22 -9.83 -8.40
CA GLN A 162 -6.34 -11.08 -7.66
C GLN A 162 -5.32 -12.13 -8.12
N TYR A 163 -5.09 -12.22 -9.43
CA TYR A 163 -4.07 -13.13 -9.97
C TYR A 163 -2.67 -12.69 -9.56
N MET A 164 -2.35 -11.39 -9.64
CA MET A 164 -1.06 -10.87 -9.16
C MET A 164 -0.85 -11.06 -7.67
N MET A 165 -1.85 -10.80 -6.85
CA MET A 165 -1.76 -11.00 -5.40
C MET A 165 -1.40 -12.46 -5.09
N ASN A 166 -2.11 -13.42 -5.70
CA ASN A 166 -1.82 -14.84 -5.49
C ASN A 166 -0.43 -15.23 -6.00
N LEU A 167 -0.04 -14.74 -7.17
CA LEU A 167 1.24 -15.09 -7.80
C LEU A 167 2.44 -14.48 -7.08
N MET A 168 2.26 -13.32 -6.45
CA MET A 168 3.30 -12.60 -5.72
C MET A 168 3.20 -12.81 -4.21
N GLU A 169 2.51 -13.87 -3.78
CA GLU A 169 2.40 -14.31 -2.38
C GLU A 169 1.75 -13.28 -1.43
N TYR A 170 0.87 -12.42 -1.95
CA TYR A 170 -0.07 -11.62 -1.15
C TYR A 170 -1.29 -12.46 -0.79
N THR A 171 -1.14 -13.30 0.23
CA THR A 171 -2.16 -14.27 0.65
C THR A 171 -2.42 -14.22 2.16
N PRO A 172 -3.57 -14.72 2.65
CA PRO A 172 -3.82 -14.83 4.08
C PRO A 172 -2.79 -15.69 4.84
N ASP A 173 -2.21 -16.69 4.17
CA ASP A 173 -1.23 -17.59 4.79
C ASP A 173 0.10 -16.88 5.08
N THR A 174 0.52 -15.99 4.17
CA THR A 174 1.76 -15.19 4.31
C THR A 174 1.56 -13.92 5.13
N MET A 175 0.32 -13.42 5.25
CA MET A 175 -0.01 -12.20 6.00
C MET A 175 -1.22 -12.38 6.92
N PRO A 176 -1.10 -13.16 8.00
CA PRO A 176 -2.22 -13.46 8.90
C PRO A 176 -2.75 -12.24 9.67
N TRP A 177 -2.09 -11.08 9.59
CA TRP A 177 -2.51 -9.84 10.24
C TRP A 177 -3.49 -9.01 9.41
N VAL A 178 -3.61 -9.31 8.12
CA VAL A 178 -4.50 -8.63 7.17
C VAL A 178 -5.89 -9.27 7.22
N ASP A 179 -6.93 -8.45 7.34
CA ASP A 179 -8.31 -8.93 7.40
C ASP A 179 -8.88 -9.22 6.01
N GLU A 180 -8.52 -8.43 5.00
CA GLU A 180 -9.01 -8.63 3.63
C GLU A 180 -8.01 -8.13 2.57
N PHE A 181 -7.95 -8.87 1.45
CA PHE A 181 -7.24 -8.47 0.25
C PHE A 181 -8.25 -8.01 -0.80
N ILE A 182 -8.14 -6.76 -1.23
CA ILE A 182 -9.11 -6.10 -2.08
C ILE A 182 -8.47 -5.78 -3.44
N ALA A 183 -8.92 -6.50 -4.47
CA ALA A 183 -8.63 -6.23 -5.87
C ALA A 183 -9.59 -5.15 -6.39
N ILE A 184 -9.12 -3.92 -6.55
CA ILE A 184 -9.98 -2.75 -6.84
C ILE A 184 -10.82 -2.96 -8.11
N GLU A 185 -10.24 -3.58 -9.15
CA GLU A 185 -10.91 -3.79 -10.44
C GLU A 185 -12.12 -4.72 -10.37
N LYS A 186 -12.23 -5.55 -9.31
CA LYS A 186 -13.38 -6.42 -9.12
C LYS A 186 -14.67 -5.62 -8.96
N ASP A 187 -14.57 -4.48 -8.27
CA ASP A 187 -15.71 -3.65 -7.89
C ASP A 187 -15.69 -2.26 -8.56
N SER A 188 -14.60 -1.88 -9.25
CA SER A 188 -14.49 -0.62 -9.99
C SER A 188 -14.65 -0.77 -11.51
N GLY A 189 -14.82 -1.99 -12.03
CA GLY A 189 -14.78 -2.26 -13.47
C GLY A 189 -13.36 -2.47 -14.01
N ARG A 190 -13.26 -2.83 -15.29
CA ARG A 190 -12.00 -3.22 -15.94
C ARG A 190 -11.06 -2.03 -16.14
N TRP A 191 -9.79 -2.34 -16.36
CA TRP A 191 -8.82 -1.35 -16.82
C TRP A 191 -9.29 -0.67 -18.11
N HIS A 192 -9.24 0.67 -18.15
CA HIS A 192 -9.82 1.54 -19.20
C HIS A 192 -11.35 1.50 -19.37
N GLU A 193 -12.09 0.92 -18.41
CA GLU A 193 -13.56 1.01 -18.38
C GLU A 193 -14.03 2.28 -17.66
N TYR A 194 -13.76 3.43 -18.27
CA TYR A 194 -14.03 4.75 -17.68
C TYR A 194 -15.50 5.03 -17.34
N ASN A 195 -16.43 4.22 -17.88
CA ASN A 195 -17.87 4.34 -17.69
C ASN A 195 -18.48 3.09 -17.02
N SER A 196 -17.70 2.32 -16.27
CA SER A 196 -18.20 1.15 -15.54
C SER A 196 -19.38 1.53 -14.65
N GLU A 197 -20.47 0.77 -14.73
CA GLU A 197 -21.65 0.94 -13.84
C GLU A 197 -21.30 0.68 -12.37
N ALA A 198 -20.18 0.00 -12.11
CA ALA A 198 -19.67 -0.23 -10.77
C ALA A 198 -18.92 0.99 -10.20
N LEU A 199 -18.52 1.96 -11.04
CA LEU A 199 -17.95 3.23 -10.58
C LEU A 199 -19.06 4.15 -10.04
N VAL A 200 -19.19 4.20 -8.73
CA VAL A 200 -20.04 5.20 -8.07
C VAL A 200 -19.25 6.51 -7.99
N LYS A 201 -19.65 7.50 -8.80
CA LYS A 201 -19.13 8.87 -8.68
C LYS A 201 -19.58 9.44 -7.33
N VAL A 202 -18.63 9.58 -6.40
CA VAL A 202 -18.82 10.24 -5.10
C VAL A 202 -18.48 11.73 -5.18
#